data_AF-A0A966SHU2-F1
#
_entry.id   AF-A0A966SHU2-F1
#
_cell.length_a   1.000
_cell.length_b   1.000
_cell.length_c   1.000
_cell.angle_alpha   90.00
_cell.angle_beta   90.00
_cell.angle_gamma   90.00
#
_symmetry.space_group_name_H-M   'P 1'
#
loop_
_entity.id
_entity.type
_entity.pdbx_description
1 polymer ?
#
loop_
_entity_poly.entity_id
_entity_poly.type
_entity_poly.pdbx_seq_one_letter_code
_entity_poly.pdbx_strand_id
1 'polypeptide(L)'
;GKAASLCIKHSTTPRAIYHSHFPELQALLKLPGAARRDNVNDEPKLPADYKPLPTQVTAVATENFEAGIDPKKLPGLVLDDAQAKLTGKWTTGGNPSLQPYVGAGYRYRGAKEDGAARYEFTIEKAGDYEVRVSYSPHENRATNTRVAIESADGVKETTINQRNKPPLPQNFISLGVFKFAPGKPAVITLGGKPADGNVHADAVQLLPK
;
A
#
# COMPACT_ATOMS: atom_id res chain seq x y z
N GLY A 1 -32.33 23.30 -8.18
CA GLY A 1 -31.93 21.87 -8.17
C GLY A 1 -32.84 21.06 -9.10
N LYS A 2 -32.39 19.89 -9.59
CA LYS A 2 -33.08 19.08 -10.62
C LYS A 2 -34.53 18.70 -10.24
N ALA A 3 -34.78 18.28 -8.99
CA ALA A 3 -36.12 18.00 -8.49
C ALA A 3 -37.00 19.26 -8.38
N ALA A 4 -36.46 20.36 -7.83
CA ALA A 4 -37.19 21.62 -7.70
C ALA A 4 -37.60 22.21 -9.06
N SER A 5 -36.77 22.06 -10.10
CA SER A 5 -37.14 22.49 -11.45
C SER A 5 -38.29 21.69 -12.03
N LEU A 6 -38.44 20.40 -11.67
CA LEU A 6 -39.59 19.60 -12.10
C LEU A 6 -40.87 19.98 -11.35
N CYS A 7 -40.75 20.35 -10.07
CA CYS A 7 -41.88 20.90 -9.31
C CYS A 7 -42.45 22.15 -9.99
N ILE A 8 -41.58 23.05 -10.47
CA ILE A 8 -42.00 24.27 -11.18
C ILE A 8 -42.59 23.91 -12.55
N LYS A 9 -41.94 23.03 -13.32
CA LYS A 9 -42.39 22.62 -14.66
C LYS A 9 -43.77 21.97 -14.64
N HIS A 10 -44.03 21.09 -13.67
CA HIS A 10 -45.29 20.34 -13.57
C HIS A 10 -46.28 20.95 -12.56
N SER A 11 -45.96 22.13 -12.00
CA SER A 11 -46.77 22.79 -10.97
C SER A 11 -47.16 21.83 -9.82
N THR A 12 -46.19 21.08 -9.31
CA THR A 12 -46.43 19.97 -8.37
C THR A 12 -45.47 19.97 -7.20
N THR A 13 -45.72 19.12 -6.20
CA THR A 13 -44.91 19.05 -4.98
C THR A 13 -43.71 18.10 -5.13
N PRO A 14 -42.64 18.26 -4.34
CA PRO A 14 -41.49 17.34 -4.36
C PRO A 14 -41.86 15.87 -4.14
N ARG A 15 -42.89 15.58 -3.32
CA ARG A 15 -43.39 14.22 -3.09
C ARG A 15 -44.07 13.66 -4.35
N ALA A 16 -44.82 14.46 -5.07
CA ALA A 16 -45.48 14.04 -6.31
C ALA A 16 -44.48 13.75 -7.45
N ILE A 17 -43.33 14.44 -7.49
CA ILE A 17 -42.25 14.12 -8.43
C ILE A 17 -41.75 12.68 -8.25
N TYR A 18 -41.63 12.22 -7.01
CA TYR A 18 -41.17 10.86 -6.72
C TYR A 18 -42.15 9.78 -7.22
N HIS A 19 -43.47 10.06 -7.20
CA HIS A 19 -44.47 9.08 -7.62
C HIS A 19 -44.78 9.14 -9.12
N SER A 20 -44.84 10.35 -9.71
CA SER A 20 -45.37 10.54 -11.06
C SER A 20 -44.33 10.97 -12.10
N HIS A 21 -43.18 11.51 -11.67
CA HIS A 21 -42.16 12.08 -12.57
C HIS A 21 -40.74 11.58 -12.24
N PHE A 22 -40.63 10.45 -11.56
CA PHE A 22 -39.33 9.87 -11.19
C PHE A 22 -38.45 9.51 -12.39
N PRO A 23 -38.97 8.96 -13.51
CA PRO A 23 -38.15 8.71 -14.69
C PRO A 23 -37.50 9.99 -15.26
N GLU A 24 -38.22 11.10 -15.26
CA GLU A 24 -37.70 12.40 -15.71
C GLU A 24 -36.62 12.93 -14.74
N LEU A 25 -36.83 12.75 -13.43
CA LEU A 25 -35.80 13.08 -12.43
C LEU A 25 -34.54 12.21 -12.62
N GLN A 26 -34.68 10.91 -12.86
CA GLN A 26 -33.56 10.00 -13.13
C GLN A 26 -32.79 10.41 -14.38
N ALA A 27 -33.48 10.77 -15.46
CA ALA A 27 -32.86 11.29 -16.68
C ALA A 27 -32.03 12.54 -16.39
N LEU A 28 -32.59 13.50 -15.64
CA LEU A 28 -31.85 14.69 -15.23
C LEU A 28 -30.65 14.34 -14.34
N LEU A 29 -30.76 13.39 -13.42
CA LEU A 29 -29.67 13.00 -12.52
C LEU A 29 -28.47 12.41 -13.27
N LYS A 30 -28.70 11.68 -14.36
CA LYS A 30 -27.65 11.11 -15.22
C LYS A 30 -26.86 12.16 -16.02
N LEU A 31 -27.40 13.36 -16.20
CA LEU A 31 -26.70 14.42 -16.92
C LEU A 31 -25.45 14.88 -16.17
N PRO A 32 -24.33 15.17 -16.89
CA PRO A 32 -23.13 15.71 -16.30
C PRO A 32 -23.41 16.97 -15.46
N GLY A 33 -22.66 17.15 -14.38
CA GLY A 33 -22.81 18.30 -13.49
C GLY A 33 -22.64 19.66 -14.18
N ALA A 34 -22.03 19.69 -15.37
CA ALA A 34 -21.85 20.87 -16.21
C ALA A 34 -23.06 21.19 -17.11
N ALA A 35 -24.03 20.28 -17.28
CA ALA A 35 -25.22 20.56 -18.09
C ALA A 35 -26.04 21.70 -17.47
N ARG A 36 -26.46 22.66 -18.30
CA ARG A 36 -27.21 23.87 -17.91
C ARG A 36 -28.39 24.09 -18.86
N ARG A 37 -29.35 24.88 -18.43
CA ARG A 37 -30.52 25.34 -19.21
C ARG A 37 -30.89 26.75 -18.76
N ASP A 38 -31.47 27.53 -19.66
CA ASP A 38 -31.81 28.92 -19.39
C ASP A 38 -33.14 29.03 -18.63
N ASN A 39 -34.12 28.19 -18.96
CA ASN A 39 -35.36 28.06 -18.19
C ASN A 39 -35.74 26.59 -17.88
N VAL A 40 -36.77 26.36 -17.07
CA VAL A 40 -37.18 25.00 -16.63
C VAL A 40 -37.80 24.14 -17.73
N ASN A 41 -38.27 24.74 -18.80
CA ASN A 41 -38.89 24.08 -19.94
C ASN A 41 -37.87 23.71 -21.03
N ASP A 42 -36.72 24.37 -21.05
CA ASP A 42 -35.65 24.08 -22.01
C ASP A 42 -34.95 22.75 -21.70
N GLU A 43 -34.46 22.13 -22.78
CA GLU A 43 -33.59 20.97 -22.71
C GLU A 43 -32.20 21.36 -22.17
N PRO A 44 -31.67 20.65 -21.15
CA PRO A 44 -30.31 20.87 -20.68
C PRO A 44 -29.28 20.61 -21.78
N LYS A 45 -28.39 21.57 -21.99
CA LYS A 45 -27.27 21.48 -22.94
C LYS A 45 -25.94 21.54 -22.21
N LEU A 46 -24.92 20.94 -22.80
CA LEU A 46 -23.54 21.09 -22.34
C LEU A 46 -22.97 22.42 -22.86
N PRO A 47 -22.17 23.14 -22.04
CA PRO A 47 -21.39 24.28 -22.52
C PRO A 47 -20.50 23.91 -23.70
N ALA A 48 -20.27 24.84 -24.63
CA ALA A 48 -19.46 24.61 -25.82
C ALA A 48 -18.00 24.26 -25.50
N ASP A 49 -17.50 24.69 -24.34
CA ASP A 49 -16.16 24.45 -23.81
C ASP A 49 -16.09 23.26 -22.83
N TYR A 50 -17.16 22.45 -22.75
CA TYR A 50 -17.20 21.31 -21.84
C TYR A 50 -16.11 20.30 -22.15
N LYS A 51 -15.14 20.20 -21.24
CA LYS A 51 -14.19 19.10 -21.19
C LYS A 51 -14.78 17.98 -20.33
N PRO A 52 -14.96 16.76 -20.86
CA PRO A 52 -15.38 15.65 -20.04
C PRO A 52 -14.37 15.47 -18.91
N LEU A 53 -14.86 15.13 -17.73
CA LEU A 53 -13.97 14.69 -16.67
C LEU A 53 -13.18 13.50 -17.21
N PRO A 54 -11.87 13.39 -16.89
CA PRO A 54 -11.13 12.19 -17.23
C PRO A 54 -11.93 10.99 -16.70
N THR A 55 -12.10 9.98 -17.56
CA THR A 55 -12.80 8.75 -17.20
C THR A 55 -12.24 8.27 -15.86
N GLN A 56 -13.10 8.12 -14.85
CA GLN A 56 -12.66 7.40 -13.65
C GLN A 56 -12.30 6.00 -14.13
N VAL A 57 -11.01 5.68 -14.07
CA VAL A 57 -10.47 4.36 -14.38
C VAL A 57 -11.12 3.35 -13.44
N THR A 58 -12.25 2.78 -13.86
CA THR A 58 -12.85 1.58 -13.28
C THR A 58 -12.33 0.31 -13.96
N ALA A 59 -11.60 0.47 -15.06
CA ALA A 59 -10.68 -0.55 -15.52
C ALA A 59 -9.51 -0.56 -14.54
N VAL A 60 -9.27 -1.71 -13.90
CA VAL A 60 -7.92 -2.11 -13.50
C VAL A 60 -7.14 -2.15 -14.82
N ALA A 61 -6.64 -0.99 -15.21
CA ALA A 61 -5.69 -0.92 -16.28
C ALA A 61 -4.50 -1.74 -15.75
N THR A 62 -4.30 -2.91 -16.32
CA THR A 62 -3.01 -3.59 -16.34
C THR A 62 -2.07 -2.72 -17.16
N GLU A 63 -1.86 -1.49 -16.70
CA GLU A 63 -0.71 -0.71 -17.08
C GLU A 63 0.42 -1.33 -16.30
N ASN A 64 1.50 -1.66 -17.00
CA ASN A 64 2.76 -2.04 -16.38
C ASN A 64 3.27 -0.83 -15.60
N PHE A 65 2.75 -0.65 -14.38
CA PHE A 65 3.37 0.14 -13.35
C PHE A 65 4.77 -0.45 -13.18
N GLU A 66 5.82 0.30 -13.53
CA GLU A 66 7.24 -0.06 -13.35
C GLU A 66 7.37 -0.92 -12.09
N ALA A 67 7.51 -2.24 -12.29
CA ALA A 67 7.38 -3.22 -11.24
C ALA A 67 8.43 -2.92 -10.17
N GLY A 68 8.11 -3.17 -8.90
CA GLY A 68 9.12 -3.11 -7.85
C GLY A 68 10.29 -4.04 -8.18
N ILE A 69 11.36 -3.90 -7.43
CA ILE A 69 12.62 -4.60 -7.71
C ILE A 69 12.37 -6.10 -7.69
N ASP A 70 12.68 -6.79 -8.80
CA ASP A 70 12.55 -8.24 -8.88
C ASP A 70 13.49 -8.91 -7.83
N PRO A 71 12.93 -9.64 -6.83
CA PRO A 71 13.72 -10.30 -5.80
C PRO A 71 14.77 -11.26 -6.37
N LYS A 72 14.53 -11.84 -7.57
CA LYS A 72 15.47 -12.79 -8.21
C LYS A 72 16.70 -12.11 -8.80
N LYS A 73 16.66 -10.79 -9.02
CA LYS A 73 17.80 -10.01 -9.49
C LYS A 73 18.71 -9.54 -8.34
N LEU A 74 18.27 -9.72 -7.10
CA LEU A 74 19.06 -9.43 -5.92
C LEU A 74 19.98 -10.61 -5.57
N PRO A 75 21.22 -10.34 -5.11
CA PRO A 75 22.13 -11.40 -4.70
C PRO A 75 21.70 -12.07 -3.39
N GLY A 76 22.14 -13.30 -3.18
CA GLY A 76 21.83 -14.05 -1.96
C GLY A 76 20.40 -14.56 -1.93
N LEU A 77 19.90 -14.83 -0.72
CA LEU A 77 18.52 -15.26 -0.50
C LEU A 77 17.68 -14.02 -0.19
N VAL A 78 16.55 -13.83 -0.88
CA VAL A 78 15.65 -12.71 -0.63
C VAL A 78 14.24 -13.23 -0.43
N LEU A 79 13.59 -12.73 0.62
CA LEU A 79 12.16 -12.92 0.84
C LEU A 79 11.48 -11.55 0.87
N ASP A 80 10.46 -11.42 0.03
CA ASP A 80 9.61 -10.24 -0.11
C ASP A 80 8.48 -10.22 0.94
N ASP A 81 7.79 -9.09 1.07
CA ASP A 81 6.69 -8.92 2.03
C ASP A 81 5.57 -9.93 1.80
N ALA A 82 5.32 -10.29 0.53
CA ALA A 82 4.32 -11.28 0.15
C ALA A 82 4.64 -12.70 0.65
N GLN A 83 5.90 -12.97 0.99
CA GLN A 83 6.38 -14.25 1.52
C GLN A 83 6.48 -14.24 3.05
N ALA A 84 6.27 -13.10 3.70
CA ALA A 84 6.29 -12.98 5.15
C ALA A 84 5.03 -13.57 5.79
N LYS A 85 5.19 -14.28 6.90
CA LYS A 85 4.08 -14.66 7.78
C LYS A 85 3.73 -13.47 8.66
N LEU A 86 2.55 -12.90 8.44
CA LEU A 86 2.09 -11.71 9.16
C LEU A 86 1.20 -12.09 10.34
N THR A 87 1.41 -11.42 11.47
CA THR A 87 0.48 -11.39 12.60
C THR A 87 0.02 -9.96 12.85
N GLY A 88 -1.19 -9.80 13.38
CA GLY A 88 -1.80 -8.47 13.56
C GLY A 88 -2.32 -7.87 12.26
N LYS A 89 -2.70 -6.59 12.32
CA LYS A 89 -3.26 -5.87 11.17
C LYS A 89 -2.15 -5.17 10.40
N TRP A 90 -1.99 -5.53 9.13
CA TRP A 90 -1.05 -4.88 8.22
C TRP A 90 -1.82 -4.32 7.02
N THR A 91 -1.39 -3.15 6.56
CA THR A 91 -1.89 -2.51 5.35
C THR A 91 -0.87 -2.69 4.24
N THR A 92 -1.34 -2.98 3.04
CA THR A 92 -0.49 -3.01 1.85
C THR A 92 -0.22 -1.59 1.36
N GLY A 93 1.05 -1.28 1.12
CA GLY A 93 1.45 -0.14 0.30
C GLY A 93 2.15 -0.62 -0.97
N GLY A 94 2.28 0.26 -1.95
CA GLY A 94 2.81 -0.04 -3.28
C GLY A 94 2.52 1.14 -4.21
N ASN A 95 2.68 0.96 -5.52
CA ASN A 95 2.41 2.04 -6.49
C ASN A 95 0.99 2.62 -6.31
N PRO A 96 0.79 3.97 -6.27
CA PRO A 96 1.76 5.06 -6.52
C PRO A 96 2.45 5.63 -5.27
N SER A 97 2.60 4.83 -4.21
CA SER A 97 3.17 5.23 -2.91
C SER A 97 4.71 5.17 -2.90
N LEU A 98 5.32 4.97 -1.72
CA LEU A 98 6.76 5.11 -1.50
C LEU A 98 7.58 4.04 -2.24
N GLN A 99 8.33 4.46 -3.26
CA GLN A 99 9.34 3.67 -3.98
C GLN A 99 10.77 4.06 -3.54
N PRO A 100 11.78 3.21 -3.78
CA PRO A 100 11.69 1.83 -4.28
C PRO A 100 11.27 0.82 -3.20
N TYR A 101 10.62 -0.25 -3.63
CA TYR A 101 10.32 -1.46 -2.85
C TYR A 101 10.67 -2.71 -3.67
N VAL A 102 10.78 -3.85 -3.00
CA VAL A 102 11.02 -5.15 -3.60
C VAL A 102 9.67 -5.79 -3.97
N GLY A 103 9.64 -6.61 -5.02
CA GLY A 103 8.41 -7.28 -5.43
C GLY A 103 7.30 -6.31 -5.89
N ALA A 104 6.08 -6.52 -5.40
CA ALA A 104 4.91 -5.78 -5.84
C ALA A 104 4.52 -4.60 -4.91
N GLY A 105 5.12 -4.50 -3.73
CA GLY A 105 4.74 -3.51 -2.75
C GLY A 105 5.47 -3.69 -1.43
N TYR A 106 4.77 -3.38 -0.34
CA TYR A 106 5.28 -3.55 1.02
C TYR A 106 4.10 -3.63 2.00
N ARG A 107 4.40 -3.98 3.26
CA ARG A 107 3.46 -3.92 4.38
C ARG A 107 3.83 -2.83 5.35
N TYR A 108 2.82 -2.18 5.91
CA TYR A 108 3.01 -1.31 7.06
C TYR A 108 1.88 -1.45 8.07
N ARG A 109 2.19 -1.14 9.34
CA ARG A 109 1.19 -1.05 10.41
C ARG A 109 1.35 0.23 11.21
N GLY A 110 0.29 0.63 11.90
CA GLY A 110 0.24 1.81 12.74
C GLY A 110 1.08 1.69 14.01
N ALA A 111 1.50 2.83 14.56
CA ALA A 111 2.33 2.90 15.78
C ALA A 111 1.76 2.16 17.00
N LYS A 112 0.43 2.21 17.17
CA LYS A 112 -0.28 1.60 18.30
C LYS A 112 -0.71 0.14 18.04
N GLU A 113 -0.46 -0.38 16.84
CA GLU A 113 -0.88 -1.73 16.47
C GLU A 113 0.22 -2.75 16.82
N ASP A 114 -0.20 -3.85 17.44
CA ASP A 114 0.62 -5.06 17.54
C ASP A 114 0.64 -5.78 16.19
N GLY A 115 1.73 -6.52 15.94
CA GLY A 115 1.86 -7.32 14.74
C GLY A 115 3.29 -7.50 14.30
N ALA A 116 3.61 -8.69 13.81
CA ALA A 116 4.94 -9.06 13.36
C ALA A 116 4.91 -9.49 11.89
N ALA A 117 5.99 -9.19 11.17
CA ALA A 117 6.28 -9.76 9.87
C ALA A 117 7.46 -10.72 10.01
N ARG A 118 7.20 -12.02 9.82
CA ARG A 118 8.16 -13.11 10.05
C ARG A 118 8.62 -13.71 8.72
N TYR A 119 9.92 -13.63 8.45
CA TYR A 119 10.58 -14.09 7.22
C TYR A 119 11.40 -15.35 7.53
N GLU A 120 10.94 -16.50 7.04
CA GLU A 120 11.54 -17.81 7.32
C GLU A 120 12.36 -18.31 6.14
N PHE A 121 13.68 -18.36 6.30
CA PHE A 121 14.61 -18.81 5.27
C PHE A 121 14.88 -20.30 5.37
N THR A 122 15.08 -20.96 4.22
CA THR A 122 15.67 -22.29 4.16
C THR A 122 17.16 -22.15 3.84
N ILE A 123 18.02 -22.71 4.69
CA ILE A 123 19.47 -22.61 4.57
C ILE A 123 20.03 -23.95 4.08
N GLU A 124 20.62 -23.95 2.89
CA GLU A 124 21.21 -25.16 2.29
C GLU A 124 22.69 -25.33 2.62
N LYS A 125 23.41 -24.21 2.82
CA LYS A 125 24.84 -24.19 3.11
C LYS A 125 25.09 -23.50 4.44
N ALA A 126 25.84 -24.14 5.32
CA ALA A 126 26.24 -23.49 6.56
C ALA A 126 27.28 -22.41 6.26
N GLY A 127 27.21 -21.29 6.97
CA GLY A 127 28.14 -20.18 6.79
C GLY A 127 27.69 -18.91 7.49
N ASP A 128 28.47 -17.87 7.30
CA ASP A 128 28.17 -16.53 7.79
C ASP A 128 27.38 -15.77 6.72
N TYR A 129 26.25 -15.18 7.11
CA TYR A 129 25.40 -14.40 6.23
C TYR A 129 25.20 -13.01 6.82
N GLU A 130 25.34 -11.99 5.98
CA GLU A 130 24.89 -10.65 6.30
C GLU A 130 23.37 -10.59 6.20
N VAL A 131 22.73 -10.24 7.31
CA VAL A 131 21.27 -10.04 7.37
C VAL A 131 20.99 -8.59 7.02
N ARG A 132 20.17 -8.38 5.99
CA ARG A 132 19.74 -7.05 5.55
C ARG A 132 18.23 -6.95 5.51
N VAL A 133 17.71 -5.75 5.78
CA VAL A 133 16.29 -5.43 5.74
C VAL A 133 16.07 -4.24 4.83
N SER A 134 15.08 -4.34 3.94
CA SER A 134 14.61 -3.23 3.11
C SER A 134 13.44 -2.49 3.78
N TYR A 135 13.43 -1.16 3.66
CA TYR A 135 12.28 -0.33 3.99
C TYR A 135 12.35 1.04 3.31
N SER A 136 11.19 1.63 3.03
CA SER A 136 11.12 3.01 2.54
C SER A 136 11.06 4.01 3.69
N PRO A 137 12.02 4.96 3.77
CA PRO A 137 12.08 5.93 4.86
C PRO A 137 10.96 6.97 4.75
N HIS A 138 10.39 7.35 5.90
CA HIS A 138 9.41 8.44 5.97
C HIS A 138 9.33 9.00 7.40
N GLU A 139 8.96 10.27 7.57
CA GLU A 139 8.94 10.96 8.87
C GLU A 139 7.99 10.32 9.90
N ASN A 140 6.91 9.70 9.43
CA ASN A 140 5.93 9.01 10.26
C ASN A 140 6.34 7.57 10.64
N ARG A 141 7.55 7.13 10.28
CA ARG A 141 8.06 5.79 10.61
C ARG A 141 8.56 5.71 12.04
N ALA A 142 8.60 4.49 12.57
CA ALA A 142 9.17 4.23 13.88
C ALA A 142 10.69 4.42 13.89
N THR A 143 11.21 5.08 14.92
CA THR A 143 12.64 5.15 15.21
C THR A 143 13.14 3.90 15.94
N ASN A 144 12.23 3.11 16.50
CA ASN A 144 12.52 1.95 17.35
C ASN A 144 11.90 0.64 16.82
N THR A 145 11.83 0.47 15.50
CA THR A 145 11.30 -0.77 14.91
C THR A 145 12.14 -1.96 15.37
N ARG A 146 11.54 -2.87 16.15
CA ARG A 146 12.21 -4.06 16.66
C ARG A 146 12.45 -5.07 15.54
N VAL A 147 13.62 -5.70 15.57
CA VAL A 147 13.96 -6.82 14.71
C VAL A 147 14.58 -7.93 15.57
N ALA A 148 14.00 -9.13 15.50
CA ALA A 148 14.57 -10.34 16.09
C ALA A 148 15.18 -11.20 14.98
N ILE A 149 16.44 -11.60 15.16
CA ILE A 149 17.18 -12.48 14.26
C ILE A 149 17.42 -13.79 14.98
N GLU A 150 16.74 -14.84 14.56
CA GLU A 150 16.94 -16.21 15.01
C GLU A 150 17.93 -16.89 14.05
N SER A 151 19.12 -17.19 14.59
CA SER A 151 20.26 -17.75 13.85
C SER A 151 20.76 -19.04 14.50
N ALA A 152 21.83 -19.64 13.95
CA ALA A 152 22.44 -20.84 14.53
C ALA A 152 23.02 -20.59 15.95
N ASP A 153 23.39 -19.34 16.26
CA ASP A 153 23.94 -18.94 17.55
C ASP A 153 22.86 -18.50 18.56
N GLY A 154 21.58 -18.57 18.18
CA GLY A 154 20.44 -18.16 18.99
C GLY A 154 19.77 -16.89 18.49
N VAL A 155 19.02 -16.24 19.39
CA VAL A 155 18.20 -15.06 19.08
C VAL A 155 18.94 -13.79 19.45
N LYS A 156 19.07 -12.86 18.50
CA LYS A 156 19.54 -11.50 18.74
C LYS A 156 18.44 -10.50 18.45
N GLU A 157 18.17 -9.59 19.38
CA GLU A 157 17.26 -8.48 19.16
C GLU A 157 18.03 -7.19 18.85
N THR A 158 17.48 -6.39 17.95
CA THR A 158 17.98 -5.05 17.62
C THR A 158 16.81 -4.13 17.28
N THR A 159 17.09 -2.83 17.13
CA THR A 159 16.11 -1.84 16.68
C THR A 159 16.65 -1.04 15.50
N ILE A 160 15.79 -0.73 14.55
CA ILE A 160 16.13 0.11 13.39
C ILE A 160 15.28 1.39 13.40
N ASN A 161 15.92 2.50 13.03
CA ASN A 161 15.24 3.77 12.81
C ASN A 161 14.82 3.87 11.34
N GLN A 162 13.53 3.69 11.08
CA GLN A 162 12.97 3.69 9.74
C GLN A 162 12.67 5.09 9.18
N ARG A 163 13.01 6.15 9.91
CA ARG A 163 12.99 7.53 9.36
C ARG A 163 14.24 7.82 8.55
N ASN A 164 15.34 7.13 8.85
CA ASN A 164 16.62 7.34 8.20
C ASN A 164 16.64 6.62 6.86
N LYS A 165 17.26 7.23 5.85
CA LYS A 165 17.48 6.57 4.57
C LYS A 165 18.41 5.36 4.76
N PRO A 166 18.02 4.15 4.31
CA PRO A 166 18.91 3.00 4.35
C PRO A 166 20.20 3.27 3.55
N PRO A 167 21.38 2.89 4.06
CA PRO A 167 22.66 3.26 3.46
C PRO A 167 23.07 2.40 2.25
N LEU A 168 22.45 1.22 2.07
CA LEU A 168 22.78 0.32 0.96
C LEU A 168 21.86 0.56 -0.25
N PRO A 169 22.27 0.13 -1.46
CA PRO A 169 21.40 0.17 -2.63
C PRO A 169 20.05 -0.50 -2.35
N GLN A 170 19.01 -0.06 -3.06
CA GLN A 170 17.68 -0.68 -3.02
C GLN A 170 17.04 -0.65 -1.61
N ASN A 171 17.30 0.42 -0.85
CA ASN A 171 16.73 0.66 0.47
C ASN A 171 17.07 -0.41 1.53
N PHE A 172 18.19 -1.12 1.38
CA PHE A 172 18.65 -2.05 2.41
C PHE A 172 19.45 -1.38 3.53
N ILE A 173 19.27 -1.87 4.75
CA ILE A 173 20.17 -1.66 5.89
C ILE A 173 20.75 -3.01 6.32
N SER A 174 22.02 -3.01 6.73
CA SER A 174 22.66 -4.19 7.33
C SER A 174 22.36 -4.25 8.84
N LEU A 175 21.98 -5.43 9.33
CA LEU A 175 21.83 -5.72 10.76
C LEU A 175 23.07 -6.42 11.35
N GLY A 176 24.07 -6.69 10.50
CA GLY A 176 25.28 -7.42 10.85
C GLY A 176 25.36 -8.80 10.20
N VAL A 177 26.40 -9.54 10.58
CA VAL A 177 26.69 -10.88 10.09
C VAL A 177 26.35 -11.90 11.17
N PHE A 178 25.70 -12.99 10.75
CA PHE A 178 25.19 -14.03 11.62
C PHE A 178 25.45 -15.40 11.01
N LYS A 179 25.68 -16.40 11.87
CA LYS A 179 25.88 -17.76 11.43
C LYS A 179 24.55 -18.46 11.19
N PHE A 180 24.41 -19.08 10.02
CA PHE A 180 23.27 -19.94 9.71
C PHE A 180 23.74 -21.32 9.28
N ALA A 181 22.92 -22.33 9.54
CA ALA A 181 23.21 -23.71 9.18
C ALA A 181 21.92 -24.47 8.81
N PRO A 182 22.00 -25.48 7.93
CA PRO A 182 20.87 -26.34 7.63
C PRO A 182 20.27 -26.97 8.89
N GLY A 183 18.94 -27.01 8.96
CA GLY A 183 18.20 -27.58 10.10
C GLY A 183 18.25 -26.73 11.39
N LYS A 184 18.88 -25.55 11.37
CA LYS A 184 18.82 -24.56 12.46
C LYS A 184 17.83 -23.43 12.11
N PRO A 185 17.35 -22.67 13.12
CA PRO A 185 16.51 -21.51 12.86
C PRO A 185 17.22 -20.50 11.94
N ALA A 186 16.47 -19.99 10.96
CA ALA A 186 16.90 -18.93 10.06
C ALA A 186 15.73 -17.96 9.84
N VAL A 187 15.39 -17.20 10.88
CA VAL A 187 14.15 -16.43 10.90
C VAL A 187 14.38 -15.00 11.35
N ILE A 188 13.87 -14.06 10.55
CA ILE A 188 13.97 -12.63 10.82
C ILE A 188 12.55 -12.11 11.05
N THR A 189 12.31 -11.48 12.19
CA THR A 189 10.98 -10.99 12.58
C THR A 189 11.03 -9.49 12.83
N LEU A 190 10.22 -8.72 12.10
CA LEU A 190 10.08 -7.28 12.27
C LEU A 190 8.81 -6.95 13.08
N GLY A 191 8.93 -6.06 14.07
CA GLY A 191 7.79 -5.54 14.83
C GLY A 191 7.47 -6.35 16.10
N GLY A 192 6.23 -6.84 16.20
CA GLY A 192 5.71 -7.61 17.34
C GLY A 192 4.98 -6.76 18.37
N LYS A 193 5.61 -5.67 18.85
CA LYS A 193 5.05 -4.75 19.85
C LYS A 193 4.74 -3.37 19.25
N PRO A 194 4.03 -2.49 19.97
CA PRO A 194 3.82 -1.12 19.54
C PRO A 194 5.16 -0.38 19.43
N ALA A 195 5.20 0.62 18.55
CA ALA A 195 6.40 1.40 18.23
C ALA A 195 6.08 2.91 18.31
N ASP A 196 7.09 3.77 18.25
CA ASP A 196 6.93 5.22 18.30
C ASP A 196 6.51 5.85 16.94
N GLY A 197 6.18 5.01 15.96
CA GLY A 197 5.74 5.38 14.63
C GLY A 197 5.30 4.17 13.82
N ASN A 198 4.97 4.37 12.55
CA ASN A 198 4.55 3.27 11.69
C ASN A 198 5.72 2.34 11.39
N VAL A 199 5.49 1.04 11.48
CA VAL A 199 6.49 0.03 11.11
C VAL A 199 6.26 -0.39 9.66
N HIS A 200 7.32 -0.37 8.87
CA HIS A 200 7.37 -0.77 7.47
C HIS A 200 8.12 -2.09 7.31
N ALA A 201 7.62 -2.98 6.47
CA ALA A 201 8.22 -4.27 6.17
C ALA A 201 8.13 -4.48 4.64
N ASP A 202 9.28 -4.53 3.98
CA ASP A 202 9.42 -4.72 2.54
C ASP A 202 10.09 -6.09 2.29
N ALA A 203 11.42 -6.16 2.26
CA ALA A 203 12.13 -7.41 2.05
C ALA A 203 13.21 -7.67 3.10
N VAL A 204 13.58 -8.94 3.24
CA VAL A 204 14.76 -9.38 3.99
C VAL A 204 15.70 -10.10 3.03
N GLN A 205 17.01 -9.82 3.13
CA GLN A 205 18.05 -10.43 2.33
C GLN A 205 19.10 -11.08 3.23
N LEU A 206 19.46 -12.33 2.93
CA LEU A 206 20.63 -13.01 3.49
C LEU A 206 21.71 -13.12 2.42
N LEU A 207 22.82 -12.43 2.61
CA LEU A 207 23.95 -12.45 1.67
C LEU A 207 25.12 -13.24 2.28
N PRO A 208 25.55 -14.36 1.67
CA PRO A 208 26.75 -15.08 2.12
C PRO A 208 27.98 -14.18 2.18
N LYS A 209 28.84 -14.39 3.18
CA LYS A 209 30.14 -13.74 3.32
C LYS A 209 31.30 -14.63 2.93
#